data_AF-A0A9L0RJD7-F1
#
_entry.id   AF-A0A9L0RJD7-F1
#
_cell.length_a   1.000
_cell.length_b   1.000
_cell.length_c   1.000
_cell.angle_alpha   90.00
_cell.angle_beta   90.00
_cell.angle_gamma   90.00
#
_symmetry.space_group_name_H-M   'P 1'
#
loop_
_entity.id
_entity.type
_entity.pdbx_description
1 polymer ?
#
loop_
_entity_poly.entity_id
_entity_poly.type
_entity_poly.pdbx_seq_one_letter_code
_entity_poly.pdbx_strand_id
1 'polypeptide(L)'
;MKDTMEERKQNMDALNAQVDIIEERITIIEDRHVEMLHTEEKRELRLKVNEESLREISNSIRNCNVRIIGIQEGEEKQNGAKSLFTETIAENFPNLGKEREICVEETSRSHRFVNVKRPTARHIVVKHTKINDTEKILRAARQMKIDAGSVSRGVERKIS
;
A
#
# COMPACT_ATOMS: atom_id res chain seq x y z
N MET A 1 -33.80 -22.80 -66.98
CA MET A 1 -33.04 -23.75 -66.12
C MET A 1 -31.52 -23.64 -66.33
N LYS A 2 -31.01 -23.42 -67.56
CA LYS A 2 -29.56 -23.21 -67.78
C LYS A 2 -29.06 -21.87 -67.23
N ASP A 3 -29.80 -20.78 -67.45
CA ASP A 3 -29.39 -19.43 -67.00
C ASP A 3 -29.28 -19.32 -65.47
N THR A 4 -30.17 -20.01 -64.74
CA THR A 4 -30.15 -20.07 -63.27
C THR A 4 -28.97 -20.86 -62.69
N MET A 5 -28.35 -21.74 -63.49
CA MET A 5 -27.17 -22.52 -63.06
C MET A 5 -25.90 -21.70 -63.26
N GLU A 6 -25.83 -20.91 -64.33
CA GLU A 6 -24.68 -20.04 -64.63
C GLU A 6 -24.60 -18.87 -63.64
N GLU A 7 -25.73 -18.23 -63.30
CA GLU A 7 -25.76 -17.21 -62.24
C GLU A 7 -25.29 -17.76 -60.89
N ARG A 8 -25.69 -18.98 -60.53
CA ARG A 8 -25.24 -19.63 -59.29
C ARG A 8 -23.74 -19.86 -59.29
N LYS A 9 -23.17 -20.22 -60.45
CA LYS A 9 -21.73 -20.43 -60.60
C LYS A 9 -20.96 -19.13 -60.44
N GLN A 10 -21.39 -18.06 -61.12
CA GLN A 10 -20.76 -16.74 -60.99
C GLN A 10 -20.83 -16.20 -59.56
N ASN A 11 -21.96 -16.39 -58.88
CA ASN A 11 -22.11 -16.00 -57.47
C ASN A 11 -21.18 -16.81 -56.56
N MET A 12 -20.98 -18.10 -56.84
CA MET A 12 -20.04 -18.94 -56.11
C MET A 12 -18.59 -18.47 -56.32
N ASP A 13 -18.22 -18.15 -57.56
CA ASP A 13 -16.88 -17.65 -57.88
C ASP A 13 -16.61 -16.29 -57.20
N ALA A 14 -17.60 -15.40 -57.19
CA ALA A 14 -17.52 -14.12 -56.48
C ALA A 14 -17.39 -14.30 -54.96
N LEU A 15 -18.12 -15.27 -54.38
CA LEU A 15 -18.03 -15.58 -52.96
C LEU A 15 -16.66 -16.16 -52.59
N ASN A 16 -16.11 -17.07 -53.40
CA ASN A 16 -14.79 -17.64 -53.17
C ASN A 16 -13.69 -16.55 -53.19
N ALA A 17 -13.74 -15.64 -54.17
CA ALA A 17 -12.80 -14.52 -54.20
C ALA A 17 -12.91 -13.61 -52.97
N GLN A 18 -14.12 -13.43 -52.41
CA GLN A 18 -14.29 -12.71 -51.14
C GLN A 18 -13.72 -13.47 -49.95
N VAL A 19 -13.86 -14.81 -49.92
CA VAL A 19 -13.26 -15.66 -48.88
C VAL A 19 -11.73 -15.53 -48.91
N ASP A 20 -11.10 -15.63 -50.07
CA ASP A 20 -9.64 -15.48 -50.21
C ASP A 20 -9.15 -14.14 -49.64
N ILE A 21 -9.84 -13.04 -49.96
CA ILE A 21 -9.51 -11.70 -49.43
C ILE A 21 -9.68 -11.64 -47.90
N ILE A 22 -10.70 -12.30 -47.36
CA ILE A 22 -10.93 -12.34 -45.90
C ILE A 22 -9.84 -13.18 -45.22
N GLU A 23 -9.43 -14.30 -45.80
CA GLU A 23 -8.38 -15.17 -45.26
C GLU A 23 -7.02 -14.46 -45.18
N GLU A 24 -6.64 -13.72 -46.22
CA GLU A 24 -5.43 -12.89 -46.19
C GLU A 24 -5.50 -11.81 -45.10
N ARG A 25 -6.66 -11.17 -44.95
CA ARG A 25 -6.87 -10.17 -43.89
C ARG A 25 -6.82 -10.78 -42.49
N ILE A 26 -7.35 -11.98 -42.31
CA ILE A 26 -7.29 -12.71 -41.03
C ILE A 26 -5.83 -13.00 -40.69
N THR A 27 -5.05 -13.53 -41.64
CA THR A 27 -3.62 -13.81 -41.45
C THR A 27 -2.84 -12.58 -40.97
N ILE A 28 -3.07 -11.42 -41.61
CA ILE A 28 -2.42 -10.15 -41.21
C ILE A 28 -2.82 -9.71 -39.80
N ILE A 29 -4.09 -9.92 -39.42
CA ILE A 29 -4.58 -9.57 -38.08
C ILE A 29 -3.98 -10.52 -37.04
N GLU A 30 -3.88 -11.81 -37.33
CA GLU A 30 -3.30 -12.82 -36.45
C GLU A 30 -1.83 -12.51 -36.15
N ASP A 31 -1.02 -12.21 -37.17
CA ASP A 31 0.38 -11.84 -37.00
C ASP A 31 0.53 -10.60 -36.09
N ARG A 32 -0.28 -9.56 -36.34
CA ARG A 32 -0.29 -8.35 -35.50
C ARG A 32 -0.75 -8.64 -34.07
N HIS A 33 -1.68 -9.57 -33.89
CA HIS A 33 -2.17 -9.95 -32.57
C HIS A 33 -1.09 -10.64 -31.74
N VAL A 34 -0.29 -11.51 -32.36
CA VAL A 34 0.85 -12.16 -31.68
C VAL A 34 1.88 -11.13 -31.22
N GLU A 35 2.24 -10.16 -32.08
CA GLU A 35 3.15 -9.07 -31.69
C GLU A 35 2.58 -8.25 -30.53
N MET A 36 1.29 -7.89 -30.60
CA MET A 36 0.59 -7.14 -29.57
C MET A 36 0.60 -7.89 -28.23
N LEU A 37 0.27 -9.18 -28.20
CA LEU A 37 0.31 -10.00 -26.99
C LEU A 37 1.70 -9.98 -26.35
N HIS A 38 2.76 -10.16 -27.14
CA HIS A 38 4.12 -10.11 -26.62
C HIS A 38 4.48 -8.74 -26.03
N THR A 39 4.02 -7.64 -26.64
CA THR A 39 4.22 -6.30 -26.09
C THR A 39 3.44 -6.08 -24.78
N GLU A 40 2.23 -6.63 -24.67
CA GLU A 40 1.41 -6.56 -23.46
C GLU A 40 2.03 -7.35 -22.31
N GLU A 41 2.50 -8.58 -22.56
CA GLU A 41 3.23 -9.38 -21.57
C GLU A 41 4.46 -8.63 -21.05
N LYS A 42 5.26 -8.05 -21.94
CA LYS A 42 6.43 -7.24 -21.57
C LYS A 42 6.04 -6.02 -20.75
N ARG A 43 4.91 -5.37 -21.08
CA ARG A 43 4.40 -4.22 -20.33
C ARG A 43 3.92 -4.65 -18.94
N GLU A 44 3.24 -5.78 -18.83
CA GLU A 44 2.76 -6.33 -17.57
C GLU A 44 3.92 -6.66 -16.62
N LEU A 45 4.97 -7.32 -17.14
CA LEU A 45 6.18 -7.60 -16.36
C LEU A 45 6.82 -6.31 -15.82
N ARG A 46 6.90 -5.26 -16.64
CA ARG A 46 7.41 -3.95 -16.21
C ARG A 46 6.54 -3.32 -15.13
N LEU A 47 5.22 -3.45 -15.22
CA LEU A 47 4.30 -2.92 -14.22
C LEU A 47 4.45 -3.64 -12.88
N LYS A 48 4.59 -4.97 -12.89
CA LYS A 48 4.84 -5.76 -11.67
C LYS A 48 6.12 -5.31 -10.96
N VAL A 49 7.22 -5.18 -11.70
CA VAL A 49 8.50 -4.71 -11.14
C VAL A 49 8.36 -3.28 -10.59
N ASN A 50 7.65 -2.40 -11.31
CA ASN A 50 7.43 -1.03 -10.85
C ASN A 50 6.57 -0.98 -9.57
N GLU A 51 5.54 -1.83 -9.46
CA GLU A 51 4.69 -1.92 -8.27
C GLU A 51 5.50 -2.37 -7.05
N GLU A 52 6.35 -3.38 -7.20
CA GLU A 52 7.26 -3.83 -6.14
C GLU A 52 8.23 -2.71 -5.72
N SER A 53 8.84 -2.02 -6.69
CA SER A 53 9.73 -0.89 -6.43
C SER A 53 9.02 0.25 -5.67
N LEU A 54 7.78 0.59 -6.06
CA LEU A 54 6.97 1.57 -5.35
C LEU A 54 6.65 1.12 -3.91
N ARG A 55 6.40 -0.18 -3.71
CA ARG A 55 6.18 -0.75 -2.36
C ARG A 55 7.43 -0.59 -1.50
N GLU A 56 8.61 -0.88 -2.04
CA GLU A 56 9.89 -0.73 -1.34
C GLU A 56 10.18 0.72 -0.97
N ILE A 57 10.01 1.65 -1.93
CA ILE A 57 10.18 3.09 -1.67
C ILE A 57 9.20 3.56 -0.58
N SER A 58 7.93 3.15 -0.67
CA SER A 58 6.93 3.52 0.33
C SER A 58 7.27 2.97 1.71
N ASN A 59 7.75 1.72 1.78
CA ASN A 59 8.18 1.10 3.03
C ASN A 59 9.42 1.79 3.60
N SER A 60 10.39 2.15 2.76
CA SER A 60 11.59 2.90 3.13
C SER A 60 11.26 4.27 3.71
N ILE A 61 10.25 4.95 3.17
CA ILE A 61 9.78 6.24 3.71
C ILE A 61 9.02 6.06 5.04
N ARG A 62 8.30 4.95 5.19
CA ARG A 62 7.41 4.70 6.33
C ARG A 62 8.09 4.00 7.51
N ASN A 63 9.21 3.31 7.31
CA ASN A 63 9.89 2.53 8.35
C ASN A 63 10.47 3.40 9.49
N CYS A 64 10.69 4.70 9.23
CA CYS A 64 11.10 5.68 10.23
C CYS A 64 9.92 6.40 10.90
N ASN A 65 8.67 6.00 10.64
CA ASN A 65 7.49 6.67 11.16
C ASN A 65 6.80 5.85 12.25
N VAL A 66 6.56 6.47 13.41
CA VAL A 66 5.69 5.94 14.47
C VAL A 66 4.34 6.64 14.42
N ARG A 67 3.24 5.90 14.61
CA ARG A 67 1.88 6.45 14.71
C ARG A 67 1.35 6.33 16.12
N ILE A 68 0.93 7.45 16.70
CA ILE A 68 0.24 7.50 17.99
C ILE A 68 -1.25 7.73 17.74
N ILE A 69 -2.09 6.93 18.39
CA ILE A 69 -3.53 6.87 18.19
C ILE A 69 -4.20 7.12 19.55
N GLY A 70 -5.38 7.74 19.54
CA GLY A 70 -6.22 7.93 20.74
C GLY A 70 -6.03 9.27 21.46
N ILE A 71 -5.14 10.13 20.97
CA ILE A 71 -4.90 11.47 21.52
C ILE A 71 -5.96 12.44 20.97
N GLN A 72 -6.65 13.17 21.84
CA GLN A 72 -7.70 14.09 21.40
C GLN A 72 -7.12 15.29 20.64
N GLU A 73 -7.94 15.93 19.80
CA GLU A 73 -7.54 17.16 19.11
C GLU A 73 -7.40 18.29 20.15
N GLY A 74 -6.28 19.03 20.12
CA GLY A 74 -6.04 20.14 21.06
C GLY A 74 -5.32 19.79 22.37
N GLU A 75 -5.05 18.52 22.67
CA GLU A 75 -4.21 18.10 23.81
C GLU A 75 -2.72 18.46 23.63
N GLU A 76 -2.34 18.85 22.42
CA GLU A 76 -0.98 19.27 22.09
C GLU A 76 -0.67 20.58 22.80
N LYS A 77 0.31 20.56 23.72
CA LYS A 77 0.82 21.73 24.43
C LYS A 77 1.47 22.73 23.45
N GLN A 78 1.99 23.84 23.95
CA GLN A 78 2.60 24.93 23.14
C GLN A 78 3.71 24.45 22.18
N ASN A 79 4.44 23.39 22.52
CA ASN A 79 5.47 22.76 21.67
C ASN A 79 4.91 21.71 20.68
N GLY A 80 3.59 21.67 20.52
CA GLY A 80 2.88 20.77 19.61
C GLY A 80 3.02 19.30 19.95
N ALA A 81 2.79 18.46 18.93
CA ALA A 81 2.83 17.01 19.02
C ALA A 81 4.18 16.43 19.49
N LYS A 82 5.29 17.18 19.34
CA LYS A 82 6.62 16.74 19.80
C LYS A 82 6.68 16.58 21.31
N SER A 83 6.12 17.54 22.06
CA SER A 83 6.08 17.47 23.53
C SER A 83 5.29 16.27 24.03
N LEU A 84 4.16 15.99 23.39
CA LEU A 84 3.29 14.88 23.73
C LEU A 84 3.96 13.53 23.44
N PHE A 85 4.72 13.42 22.35
CA PHE A 85 5.54 12.23 22.10
C PHE A 85 6.58 12.00 23.20
N THR A 86 7.32 13.04 23.60
CA THR A 86 8.33 12.93 24.66
C THR A 86 7.71 12.52 26.00
N GLU A 87 6.56 13.11 26.36
CA GLU A 87 5.77 12.75 27.55
C GLU A 87 5.31 11.29 27.50
N THR A 88 4.74 10.87 26.36
CA THR A 88 4.30 9.48 26.15
C THR A 88 5.45 8.47 26.33
N ILE A 89 6.64 8.78 25.77
CA ILE A 89 7.82 7.91 25.91
C ILE A 89 8.31 7.88 27.36
N ALA A 90 8.35 9.02 28.06
CA ALA A 90 8.80 9.08 29.44
C ALA A 90 7.87 8.31 30.39
N GLU A 91 6.56 8.40 30.17
CA GLU A 91 5.54 7.70 30.97
C GLU A 91 5.55 6.19 30.75
N ASN A 92 5.59 5.73 29.49
CA ASN A 92 5.42 4.32 29.16
C ASN A 92 6.74 3.56 29.04
N PHE A 93 7.81 4.24 28.62
CA PHE A 93 9.10 3.62 28.30
C PHE A 93 10.28 4.40 28.92
N PRO A 94 10.34 4.53 30.26
CA PRO A 94 11.36 5.33 30.94
C PRO A 94 12.80 4.84 30.65
N ASN A 95 12.98 3.57 30.30
CA ASN A 95 14.28 3.00 29.94
C ASN A 95 14.80 3.55 28.59
N LEU A 96 13.91 3.86 27.64
CA LEU A 96 14.31 4.43 26.35
C LEU A 96 14.90 5.84 26.52
N GLY A 97 14.38 6.64 27.45
CA GLY A 97 14.89 7.98 27.74
C GLY A 97 16.25 7.99 28.45
N LYS A 98 16.62 6.89 29.13
CA LYS A 98 17.88 6.79 29.90
C LYS A 98 19.06 6.29 29.06
N GLU A 99 18.82 5.38 28.11
CA GLU A 99 19.90 4.81 27.30
C GLU A 99 20.44 5.80 26.26
N ARG A 100 19.56 6.49 25.56
CA ARG A 100 19.92 7.42 24.47
C ARG A 100 18.72 8.28 24.08
N GLU A 101 18.96 9.55 23.81
CA GLU A 101 17.91 10.44 23.29
C GLU A 101 17.42 9.97 21.90
N ILE A 102 16.11 9.78 21.77
CA ILE A 102 15.45 9.44 20.51
C ILE A 102 15.41 10.68 19.62
N CYS A 103 16.01 10.60 18.44
CA CYS A 103 16.01 11.72 17.51
C CYS A 103 14.69 11.78 16.72
N VAL A 104 13.94 12.87 16.88
CA VAL A 104 12.71 13.16 16.13
C VAL A 104 13.02 14.23 15.08
N GLU A 105 12.72 13.94 13.82
CA GLU A 105 12.86 14.86 12.69
C GLU A 105 11.63 15.76 12.57
N GLU A 106 10.45 15.16 12.50
CA GLU A 106 9.18 15.87 12.32
C GLU A 106 8.10 15.21 13.17
N THR A 107 7.14 16.02 13.62
CA THR A 107 5.93 15.50 14.28
C THR A 107 4.72 16.25 13.76
N SER A 108 3.74 15.53 13.22
CA SER A 108 2.56 16.14 12.63
C SER A 108 1.31 15.29 12.83
N ARG A 109 0.13 15.91 12.82
CA ARG A 109 -1.14 15.19 12.77
C ARG A 109 -1.38 14.66 11.34
N SER A 110 -1.86 13.43 11.27
CA SER A 110 -2.25 12.77 10.02
C SER A 110 -3.38 13.56 9.36
N HIS A 111 -3.16 13.95 8.11
CA HIS A 111 -4.01 14.87 7.34
C HIS A 111 -3.91 16.33 7.80
N ARG A 112 -3.76 17.25 6.83
CA ARG A 112 -3.49 18.68 7.10
C ARG A 112 -4.66 19.38 7.82
N PHE A 113 -5.89 18.94 7.58
CA PHE A 113 -7.09 19.56 8.14
C PHE A 113 -7.90 18.57 8.98
N VAL A 114 -8.62 19.11 9.97
CA VAL A 114 -9.58 18.36 10.79
C VAL A 114 -10.84 18.13 9.95
N ASN A 115 -11.29 16.88 9.85
CA ASN A 115 -12.57 16.56 9.22
C ASN A 115 -13.64 16.43 10.30
N VAL A 116 -14.57 17.40 10.35
CA VAL A 116 -15.65 17.47 11.36
C VAL A 116 -16.57 16.25 11.32
N LYS A 117 -16.68 15.55 10.19
CA LYS A 117 -17.51 14.34 10.06
C LYS A 117 -16.85 13.09 10.67
N ARG A 118 -15.55 13.13 11.01
CA ARG A 118 -14.88 11.99 11.64
C ARG A 118 -15.09 12.03 13.16
N PRO A 119 -15.64 10.95 13.76
CA PRO A 119 -15.81 10.89 15.21
C PRO A 119 -14.49 10.63 15.95
N THR A 120 -13.46 10.13 15.25
CA THR A 120 -12.16 9.81 15.84
C THR A 120 -11.14 10.93 15.61
N ALA A 121 -10.33 11.22 16.64
CA ALA A 121 -9.21 12.15 16.52
C ALA A 121 -8.15 11.67 15.50
N ARG A 122 -7.43 12.61 14.87
CA ARG A 122 -6.38 12.27 13.90
C ARG A 122 -5.18 11.65 14.60
N HIS A 123 -4.55 10.67 13.95
CA HIS A 123 -3.31 10.07 14.45
C HIS A 123 -2.16 11.07 14.38
N ILE A 124 -1.24 11.01 15.34
CA ILE A 124 0.04 11.74 15.25
C ILE A 124 1.05 10.84 14.55
N VAL A 125 1.73 11.38 13.53
CA VAL A 125 2.88 10.74 12.88
C VAL A 125 4.16 11.40 13.40
N VAL A 126 5.04 10.58 13.95
CA VAL A 126 6.37 10.99 14.40
C VAL A 126 7.38 10.41 13.42
N LYS A 127 8.11 11.27 12.71
CA LYS A 127 9.19 10.87 11.82
C LYS A 127 10.51 10.93 12.57
N HIS A 128 11.25 9.82 12.55
CA HIS A 128 12.57 9.71 13.15
C HIS A 128 13.66 9.84 12.09
N THR A 129 14.82 10.35 12.49
CA THR A 129 15.98 10.43 11.59
C THR A 129 16.61 9.05 11.35
N LYS A 130 16.43 8.11 12.29
CA LYS A 130 17.01 6.76 12.23
C LYS A 130 15.93 5.70 12.40
N ILE A 131 15.96 4.69 11.53
CA ILE A 131 15.08 3.52 11.61
C ILE A 131 15.22 2.78 12.95
N ASN A 132 16.46 2.69 13.46
CA ASN A 132 16.76 2.02 14.74
C ASN A 132 15.99 2.62 15.92
N ASP A 133 15.78 3.94 15.93
CA ASP A 133 15.03 4.60 17.01
C ASP A 133 13.53 4.22 16.92
N THR A 134 12.98 4.12 15.70
CA THR A 134 11.60 3.67 15.45
C THR A 134 11.41 2.21 15.87
N GLU A 135 12.32 1.32 15.48
CA GLU A 135 12.26 -0.11 15.82
C GLU A 135 12.32 -0.35 17.33
N LYS A 136 13.16 0.39 18.04
CA LYS A 136 13.26 0.31 19.50
C LYS A 136 11.94 0.67 20.18
N ILE A 137 11.30 1.78 19.77
CA ILE A 137 10.00 2.20 20.31
C ILE A 137 8.94 1.14 20.02
N LEU A 138 8.86 0.66 18.78
CA LEU A 138 7.87 -0.35 18.39
C LEU A 138 8.08 -1.67 19.13
N ARG A 139 9.34 -2.07 19.38
CA ARG A 139 9.68 -3.26 20.17
C ARG A 139 9.26 -3.10 21.63
N ALA A 140 9.55 -1.95 22.24
CA ALA A 140 9.12 -1.65 23.60
C ALA A 140 7.59 -1.66 23.74
N ALA A 141 6.88 -1.04 22.78
CA ALA A 141 5.42 -1.03 22.76
C ALA A 141 4.80 -2.43 22.60
N ARG A 142 5.42 -3.31 21.79
CA ARG A 142 5.00 -4.71 21.67
C ARG A 142 5.20 -5.48 22.98
N GLN A 143 6.33 -5.27 23.65
CA GLN A 143 6.62 -5.92 24.93
C GLN A 143 5.64 -5.48 26.02
N MET A 144 5.35 -4.18 26.11
CA MET A 144 4.38 -3.65 27.07
C MET A 144 2.99 -4.29 26.94
N LYS A 145 2.52 -4.56 25.71
CA LYS A 145 1.25 -5.27 25.48
C LYS A 145 1.28 -6.72 25.98
N ILE A 146 2.42 -7.40 25.85
CA ILE A 146 2.57 -8.78 26.34
C ILE A 146 2.53 -8.81 27.87
N ASP A 147 3.22 -7.86 28.51
CA ASP A 147 3.31 -7.78 29.97
C ASP A 147 1.95 -7.39 30.60
N ALA A 148 1.21 -6.47 29.99
CA ALA A 148 -0.15 -6.15 30.40
C ALA A 148 -1.10 -7.36 30.27
N GLY A 149 -0.99 -8.13 29.18
CA GLY A 149 -1.80 -9.32 28.95
C GLY A 149 -1.38 -10.58 29.73
N SER A 150 -0.17 -10.60 30.31
CA SER A 150 0.30 -11.68 31.20
C SER A 150 -0.03 -11.38 32.67
N VAL A 151 -0.11 -10.12 33.08
CA VAL A 151 -0.66 -9.72 34.39
C VAL A 151 -2.13 -10.13 34.52
N SER A 152 -2.97 -9.88 33.51
CA SER A 152 -4.38 -10.33 33.54
C SER A 152 -4.53 -11.85 33.61
N ARG A 153 -3.68 -12.61 32.91
CA ARG A 153 -3.69 -14.09 32.94
C ARG A 153 -3.01 -14.70 34.18
N GLY A 154 -2.21 -13.92 34.91
CA GLY A 154 -1.56 -14.33 36.16
C GLY A 154 -2.47 -14.16 37.37
N VAL A 155 -3.40 -13.21 37.34
CA VAL A 155 -4.39 -12.99 38.41
C VAL A 155 -5.46 -14.09 38.41
N GLU A 156 -5.86 -14.61 37.24
CA GLU A 156 -6.80 -15.74 37.15
C GLU A 156 -6.23 -17.09 37.63
N ARG A 157 -4.90 -17.23 37.77
CA ARG A 157 -4.25 -18.47 38.24
C ARG A 157 -3.84 -18.45 39.72
N LYS A 158 -4.35 -17.50 40.51
CA LYS A 158 -4.18 -17.46 41.97
C LYS A 158 -5.49 -17.61 42.76
N ILE A 159 -6.58 -17.99 42.10
CA ILE A 159 -7.84 -18.39 42.77
C ILE A 159 -8.09 -19.86 42.43
N SER A 160 -7.47 -20.76 43.18
CA SER A 160 -7.96 -22.10 43.47
C SER A 160 -7.28 -22.66 44.70
#